data_AF-A0A2D4I439-F1
#
_entry.id   AF-A0A2D4I439-F1
#
_cell.length_a   1.000
_cell.length_b   1.000
_cell.length_c   1.000
_cell.angle_alpha   90.00
_cell.angle_beta   90.00
_cell.angle_gamma   90.00
#
_symmetry.space_group_name_H-M   'P 1'
#
loop_
_entity.id
_entity.type
_entity.pdbx_description
1 polymer ?
#
loop_
_entity_poly.entity_id
_entity_poly.type
_entity_poly.pdbx_seq_one_letter_code
_entity_poly.pdbx_strand_id
1 'polypeptide(L)'
;PLRASVAACHLAVAPAAAPFSPERDLLRPVRRENRAMSRRRHRDENYDQPSKKRKVSIAERLESLIWKVGEKSLFSLESRIEGLAGVLEADLPNYKSKILKLLCTVARLLPQKMTIYTTLVGLLNARNYNFGGEFVEAMIRQLKECLKANLYNEAVYLVRFLSDLVNCHVIAAPSMVAMFENFVNVTQEEDVPQVRCDWYVYAFLSSLLWVGKELYEKKDTEMEHILSTVETYMKRRQKTHVPMLQVWSADKPHPQEEYLDCLWAQIQKMKKDHW
;
A
#
# COMPACT_ATOMS: atom_id res chain seq x y z
N PRO A 1 -40.98 -6.94 -32.97
CA PRO A 1 -40.53 -5.58 -32.59
C PRO A 1 -39.54 -5.66 -31.40
N LEU A 2 -38.28 -6.04 -31.63
CA LEU A 2 -37.12 -5.14 -31.88
C LEU A 2 -37.02 -4.06 -30.78
N ARG A 3 -35.99 -3.99 -29.92
CA ARG A 3 -34.55 -4.14 -30.16
C ARG A 3 -33.78 -4.69 -28.95
N ALA A 4 -32.87 -5.60 -29.24
CA ALA A 4 -31.70 -5.93 -28.44
C ALA A 4 -30.68 -4.78 -28.48
N SER A 5 -29.92 -4.60 -27.39
CA SER A 5 -28.64 -3.88 -27.40
C SER A 5 -27.63 -4.71 -26.62
N VAL A 6 -27.06 -5.69 -27.32
CA VAL A 6 -25.85 -6.40 -26.90
C VAL A 6 -24.67 -5.49 -27.25
N ALA A 7 -24.04 -4.88 -26.25
CA ALA A 7 -22.75 -4.23 -26.43
C ALA A 7 -21.65 -5.29 -26.29
N ALA A 8 -21.25 -5.84 -27.44
CA ALA A 8 -20.06 -6.66 -27.57
C ALA A 8 -18.82 -5.79 -27.35
N CYS A 9 -18.08 -6.05 -26.28
CA CYS A 9 -16.74 -5.49 -26.10
C CYS A 9 -15.73 -6.47 -26.71
N HIS A 10 -15.31 -6.17 -27.94
CA HIS A 10 -14.22 -6.85 -28.62
C HIS A 10 -12.92 -6.68 -27.81
N LEU A 11 -12.28 -7.80 -27.47
CA LEU A 11 -10.89 -7.85 -27.03
C LEU A 11 -9.99 -7.33 -28.16
N ALA A 12 -9.46 -6.12 -27.98
CA ALA A 12 -8.29 -5.66 -28.73
C ALA A 12 -7.03 -6.23 -28.07
N VAL A 13 -6.40 -7.19 -28.74
CA VAL A 13 -5.07 -7.71 -28.39
C VAL A 13 -4.03 -6.65 -28.77
N ALA A 14 -3.36 -6.07 -27.77
CA ALA A 14 -2.19 -5.22 -27.99
C ALA A 14 -0.91 -6.08 -27.96
N PRO A 15 0.02 -5.94 -28.93
CA PRO A 15 1.18 -6.80 -29.03
C PRO A 15 2.29 -6.43 -28.03
N ALA A 16 3.03 -7.45 -27.61
CA ALA A 16 4.12 -7.42 -26.66
C ALA A 16 5.29 -6.53 -27.12
N ALA A 17 5.78 -5.67 -26.23
CA ALA A 17 7.01 -4.90 -26.41
C ALA A 17 8.24 -5.80 -26.15
N ALA A 18 9.12 -5.90 -27.14
CA ALA A 18 10.38 -6.63 -27.08
C ALA A 18 11.47 -5.86 -26.29
N PRO A 19 12.45 -6.55 -25.67
CA PRO A 19 13.49 -5.92 -24.87
C PRO A 19 14.63 -5.34 -25.71
N PHE A 20 15.07 -4.14 -25.34
CA PHE A 20 16.24 -3.45 -25.90
C PHE A 20 17.57 -4.09 -25.44
N SER A 21 18.50 -4.29 -26.37
CA SER A 21 19.93 -4.49 -26.11
C SER A 21 20.76 -4.01 -27.31
N PRO A 22 22.03 -3.60 -27.10
CA PRO A 22 22.67 -2.51 -27.83
C PRO A 22 23.53 -2.97 -29.01
N GLU A 23 23.50 -2.23 -30.13
CA GLU A 23 24.43 -2.42 -31.24
C GLU A 23 25.65 -1.52 -31.13
N ARG A 24 26.82 -2.16 -31.24
CA ARG A 24 28.12 -1.56 -31.55
C ARG A 24 28.41 -1.71 -33.03
N ASP A 25 29.18 -0.74 -33.52
CA ASP A 25 30.05 -0.74 -34.70
C ASP A 25 29.39 -0.69 -36.09
N LEU A 26 29.67 0.40 -36.83
CA LEU A 26 30.57 0.37 -37.99
C LEU A 26 30.74 1.78 -38.62
N LEU A 27 31.92 2.35 -38.38
CA LEU A 27 32.79 3.17 -39.24
C LEU A 27 32.22 3.73 -40.57
N ARG A 28 32.40 5.05 -40.78
CA ARG A 28 33.35 5.59 -41.80
C ARG A 28 33.64 7.10 -41.65
N PRO A 29 34.83 7.57 -42.07
CA PRO A 29 35.38 8.88 -41.72
C PRO A 29 35.27 9.91 -42.86
N VAL A 30 35.24 11.20 -42.51
CA VAL A 30 35.58 12.30 -43.43
C VAL A 30 36.61 13.21 -42.77
N ARG A 31 37.72 13.44 -43.49
CA ARG A 31 38.89 14.21 -43.06
C ARG A 31 38.72 15.71 -43.38
N ARG A 32 39.23 16.50 -42.42
CA ARG A 32 39.93 17.81 -42.54
C ARG A 32 39.13 19.04 -43.02
N GLU A 33 39.11 20.06 -42.16
CA GLU A 33 39.89 21.29 -42.40
C GLU A 33 40.11 22.08 -41.09
N ASN A 34 41.38 22.37 -40.80
CA ASN A 34 41.80 23.32 -39.76
C ASN A 34 41.78 24.73 -40.36
N ARG A 35 40.99 25.64 -39.77
CA ARG A 35 41.23 27.09 -39.88
C ARG A 35 41.12 27.72 -38.49
N ALA A 36 42.28 28.05 -37.95
CA ALA A 36 42.39 29.00 -36.84
C ALA A 36 42.40 30.41 -37.41
N MET A 37 41.58 31.33 -36.87
CA MET A 37 42.05 32.66 -36.46
C MET A 37 40.99 33.52 -35.74
N SER A 38 41.48 34.18 -34.69
CA SER A 38 41.16 35.54 -34.24
C SER A 38 39.94 35.80 -33.34
N ARG A 39 40.23 35.79 -32.04
CA ARG A 39 39.97 36.87 -31.06
C ARG A 39 38.83 37.84 -31.38
N ARG A 40 37.74 37.74 -30.61
CA ARG A 40 37.07 38.91 -30.00
C ARG A 40 36.47 38.49 -28.65
N ARG A 41 37.09 38.97 -27.58
CA ARG A 41 36.56 38.93 -26.21
C ARG A 41 35.31 39.83 -26.20
N HIS A 42 34.12 39.24 -26.14
CA HIS A 42 32.92 39.96 -25.70
C HIS A 42 32.88 39.85 -24.18
N ARG A 43 33.25 40.94 -23.52
CA ARG A 43 33.16 41.13 -22.07
C ARG A 43 31.70 41.49 -21.80
N ASP A 44 30.87 40.49 -21.55
CA ASP A 44 29.57 40.73 -20.93
C ASP A 44 29.68 40.46 -19.43
N GLU A 45 29.53 41.56 -18.70
CA GLU A 45 29.45 41.66 -17.26
C GLU A 45 28.23 40.87 -16.77
N ASN A 46 28.42 39.58 -16.53
CA ASN A 46 27.40 38.79 -15.85
C ASN A 46 27.49 39.11 -14.36
N TYR A 47 26.64 40.05 -13.94
CA TYR A 47 26.32 40.30 -12.54
C TYR A 47 26.11 38.96 -11.82
N ASP A 48 26.86 38.76 -10.73
CA ASP A 48 26.56 37.77 -9.71
C ASP A 48 25.08 37.90 -9.30
N GLN A 49 24.22 37.08 -9.89
CA GLN A 49 22.90 36.81 -9.36
C GLN A 49 23.10 35.82 -8.21
N PRO A 50 22.91 36.23 -6.94
CA PRO A 50 22.89 35.26 -5.86
C PRO A 50 21.73 34.31 -6.17
N SER A 51 22.07 33.03 -6.35
CA SER A 51 21.09 31.96 -6.52
C SER A 51 20.05 32.11 -5.39
N LYS A 52 18.85 32.58 -5.75
CA LYS A 52 17.74 32.70 -4.81
C LYS A 52 17.44 31.29 -4.33
N LYS A 53 18.02 30.90 -3.19
CA LYS A 53 17.66 29.68 -2.47
C LYS A 53 16.15 29.74 -2.26
N ARG A 54 15.41 28.97 -3.06
CA ARG A 54 13.95 28.88 -3.00
C ARG A 54 13.62 28.50 -1.56
N LYS A 55 12.93 29.40 -0.83
CA LYS A 55 12.50 29.10 0.54
C LYS A 55 11.57 27.90 0.47
N VAL A 56 12.01 26.76 1.01
CA VAL A 56 11.19 25.54 1.09
C VAL A 56 9.95 25.87 1.90
N SER A 57 8.78 25.60 1.34
CA SER A 57 7.52 25.86 2.03
C SER A 57 7.37 24.94 3.25
N ILE A 58 6.62 25.38 4.26
CA ILE A 58 6.34 24.55 5.45
C ILE A 58 5.68 23.23 5.01
N ALA A 59 4.81 23.28 4.01
CA ALA A 59 4.16 22.09 3.45
C ALA A 59 5.16 21.08 2.84
N GLU A 60 6.15 21.54 2.07
CA GLU A 60 7.23 20.67 1.53
C GLU A 60 8.12 20.10 2.64
N ARG A 61 8.34 20.88 3.71
CA ARG A 61 9.07 20.40 4.89
C ARG A 61 8.30 19.29 5.61
N LEU A 62 7.00 19.45 5.86
CA LEU A 62 6.14 18.44 6.49
C LEU A 62 6.14 17.13 5.69
N GLU A 63 6.01 17.25 4.37
CA GLU A 63 6.10 16.12 3.45
C GLU A 63 7.47 15.43 3.58
N SER A 64 8.58 16.15 3.46
CA SER A 64 9.90 15.56 3.61
C SER A 64 10.12 14.88 4.97
N LEU A 65 9.55 15.41 6.06
CA LEU A 65 9.69 14.82 7.39
C LEU A 65 8.93 13.49 7.50
N ILE A 66 7.69 13.45 7.02
CA ILE A 66 6.88 12.23 7.00
C ILE A 66 7.54 11.16 6.12
N TRP A 67 8.05 11.51 4.94
CA TRP A 67 8.67 10.51 4.06
C TRP A 67 9.97 9.91 4.65
N LYS A 68 10.78 10.73 5.34
CA LYS A 68 12.11 10.33 5.86
C LYS A 68 12.08 9.62 7.21
N VAL A 69 10.97 9.65 7.95
CA VAL A 69 10.89 8.97 9.26
C VAL A 69 11.16 7.48 9.09
N GLY A 70 12.06 6.88 9.87
CA GLY A 70 12.46 5.48 9.69
C GLY A 70 13.66 5.22 8.77
N GLU A 71 14.20 6.22 8.09
CA GLU A 71 15.50 6.09 7.40
C GLU A 71 16.67 6.03 8.41
N LYS A 72 17.88 5.74 7.94
CA LYS A 72 19.08 5.73 8.80
C LYS A 72 19.28 7.12 9.44
N SER A 73 19.52 7.16 10.74
CA SER A 73 19.72 8.39 11.50
C SER A 73 20.60 8.14 12.72
N LEU A 74 21.15 9.22 13.28
CA LEU A 74 21.90 9.22 14.55
C LEU A 74 20.98 9.09 15.77
N PHE A 75 19.69 9.44 15.63
CA PHE A 75 18.69 9.35 16.69
C PHE A 75 17.89 8.05 16.60
N SER A 76 17.41 7.55 17.74
CA SER A 76 16.55 6.37 17.81
C SER A 76 15.26 6.55 17.01
N LEU A 77 14.59 5.46 16.66
CA LEU A 77 13.34 5.53 15.90
C LEU A 77 12.24 6.18 16.75
N GLU A 78 12.15 5.80 18.02
CA GLU A 78 11.17 6.29 19.01
C GLU A 78 11.27 7.81 19.16
N SER A 79 12.48 8.33 19.41
CA SER A 79 12.73 9.77 19.56
C SER A 79 12.33 10.56 18.30
N ARG A 80 12.52 9.98 17.12
CA ARG A 80 12.15 10.62 15.85
C ARG A 80 10.66 10.61 15.59
N ILE A 81 9.96 9.51 15.90
CA ILE A 81 8.50 9.45 15.77
C ILE A 81 7.87 10.43 16.77
N GLU A 82 8.35 10.47 18.01
CA GLU A 82 7.87 11.38 19.06
C GLU A 82 8.08 12.85 18.66
N GLY A 83 9.28 13.19 18.19
CA GLY A 83 9.59 14.53 17.70
C GLY A 83 8.73 14.92 16.49
N LEU A 84 8.50 13.99 15.55
CA LEU A 84 7.63 14.22 14.40
C LEU A 84 6.17 14.42 14.82
N ALA A 85 5.66 13.65 15.78
CA ALA A 85 4.31 13.82 16.31
C ALA A 85 4.13 15.23 16.88
N GLY A 86 5.09 15.74 17.65
CA GLY A 86 5.05 17.11 18.17
C GLY A 86 5.09 18.19 17.10
N VAL A 87 5.90 18.01 16.04
CA VAL A 87 5.92 18.94 14.91
C VAL A 87 4.57 18.95 14.17
N LEU A 88 4.02 17.77 13.88
CA LEU A 88 2.75 17.65 13.17
C LEU A 88 1.59 18.23 13.99
N GLU A 89 1.55 17.98 15.30
CA GLU A 89 0.56 18.54 16.22
C GLU A 89 0.57 20.08 16.20
N ALA A 90 1.75 20.70 16.32
CA ALA A 90 1.89 22.15 16.30
C ALA A 90 1.41 22.78 14.99
N ASP A 91 1.53 22.05 13.87
CA ASP A 91 1.11 22.51 12.54
C ASP A 91 -0.34 22.13 12.18
N LEU A 92 -1.04 21.33 12.99
CA LEU A 92 -2.45 20.95 12.75
C LEU A 92 -3.38 22.15 12.50
N PRO A 93 -3.34 23.27 13.27
CA PRO A 93 -4.28 24.37 13.09
C PRO A 93 -4.32 24.95 11.67
N ASN A 94 -3.17 24.94 10.99
CA ASN A 94 -3.02 25.53 9.65
C ASN A 94 -2.92 24.47 8.53
N TYR A 95 -2.45 23.25 8.85
CA TYR A 95 -2.09 22.25 7.85
C TYR A 95 -2.79 20.90 8.01
N LYS A 96 -3.79 20.76 8.89
CA LYS A 96 -4.53 19.50 9.14
C LYS A 96 -4.92 18.75 7.87
N SER A 97 -5.54 19.42 6.89
CA SER A 97 -5.97 18.79 5.63
C SER A 97 -4.80 18.20 4.83
N LYS A 98 -3.66 18.91 4.77
CA LYS A 98 -2.47 18.42 4.06
C LYS A 98 -1.81 17.27 4.83
N ILE A 99 -1.75 17.34 6.16
CA ILE A 99 -1.21 16.28 7.02
C ILE A 99 -2.04 14.99 6.86
N LEU A 100 -3.37 15.08 6.92
CA LEU A 100 -4.27 13.95 6.68
C LEU A 100 -4.00 13.30 5.30
N LYS A 101 -3.94 14.11 4.25
CA LYS A 101 -3.64 13.62 2.89
C LYS A 101 -2.28 12.93 2.79
N LEU A 102 -1.25 13.49 3.43
CA LEU A 102 0.10 12.92 3.44
C LEU A 102 0.13 11.58 4.17
N LEU A 103 -0.50 11.49 5.35
CA LEU A 103 -0.57 10.25 6.13
C LEU A 103 -1.36 9.16 5.39
N CYS A 104 -2.50 9.48 4.78
CA CYS A 104 -3.24 8.53 3.92
C CYS A 104 -2.40 8.10 2.71
N THR A 105 -1.58 9.00 2.15
CA THR A 105 -0.69 8.68 1.03
C THR A 105 0.38 7.68 1.43
N VAL A 106 1.07 7.89 2.55
CA VAL A 106 2.11 6.95 3.00
C VAL A 106 1.54 5.62 3.49
N ALA A 107 0.33 5.62 4.07
CA ALA A 107 -0.38 4.39 4.41
C ALA A 107 -0.65 3.51 3.18
N ARG A 108 -0.88 4.14 2.02
CA ARG A 108 -1.13 3.46 0.74
C ARG A 108 0.14 3.12 -0.03
N LEU A 109 1.14 3.99 -0.02
CA LEU A 109 2.31 3.87 -0.91
C LEU A 109 3.54 3.25 -0.24
N LEU A 110 3.58 3.17 1.10
CA LEU A 110 4.75 2.70 1.85
C LEU A 110 4.41 1.60 2.87
N PRO A 111 3.82 0.47 2.44
CA PRO A 111 3.43 -0.62 3.34
C PRO A 111 4.61 -1.23 4.11
N GLN A 112 5.83 -1.15 3.57
CA GLN A 112 7.06 -1.63 4.23
C GLN A 112 7.44 -0.83 5.48
N LYS A 113 6.85 0.35 5.68
CA LYS A 113 7.05 1.21 6.86
C LYS A 113 5.77 1.35 7.69
N MET A 114 4.80 0.45 7.50
CA MET A 114 3.45 0.57 8.07
C MET A 114 3.46 0.83 9.58
N THR A 115 4.16 0.00 10.36
CA THR A 115 4.19 0.09 11.83
C THR A 115 4.80 1.39 12.36
N ILE A 116 5.68 2.04 11.58
CA ILE A 116 6.23 3.37 11.91
C ILE A 116 5.12 4.42 11.81
N TYR A 117 4.32 4.35 10.75
CA TYR A 117 3.26 5.32 10.49
C TYR A 117 2.03 5.10 11.35
N THR A 118 1.65 3.86 11.66
CA THR A 118 0.57 3.57 12.61
C THR A 118 0.93 4.04 14.02
N THR A 119 2.18 3.84 14.45
CA THR A 119 2.68 4.39 15.73
C THR A 119 2.62 5.91 15.73
N LEU A 120 3.05 6.58 14.65
CA LEU A 120 2.95 8.04 14.52
C LEU A 120 1.50 8.53 14.65
N VAL A 121 0.56 7.85 13.98
CA VAL A 121 -0.87 8.15 14.09
C VAL A 121 -1.39 7.89 15.50
N GLY A 122 -0.93 6.83 16.18
CA GLY A 122 -1.25 6.54 17.58
C GLY A 122 -0.87 7.69 18.52
N LEU A 123 0.35 8.22 18.38
CA LEU A 123 0.80 9.37 19.16
C LEU A 123 0.00 10.64 18.85
N LEU A 124 -0.31 10.89 17.57
CA LEU A 124 -1.15 12.01 17.18
C LEU A 124 -2.57 11.90 17.72
N ASN A 125 -3.15 10.70 17.73
CA ASN A 125 -4.45 10.43 18.32
C ASN A 125 -4.46 10.66 19.85
N ALA A 126 -3.40 10.22 20.55
CA ALA A 126 -3.25 10.45 21.98
C ALA A 126 -3.17 11.95 22.34
N ARG A 127 -2.56 12.76 21.47
CA ARG A 127 -2.45 14.23 21.62
C ARG A 127 -3.73 14.95 21.18
N ASN A 128 -4.39 14.47 20.13
CA ASN A 128 -5.60 15.06 19.56
C ASN A 128 -6.55 13.97 19.05
N TYR A 129 -7.51 13.58 19.88
CA TYR A 129 -8.48 12.52 19.57
C TYR A 129 -9.36 12.85 18.34
N ASN A 130 -9.73 14.13 18.17
CA ASN A 130 -10.52 14.58 17.01
C ASN A 130 -9.76 14.36 15.70
N PHE A 131 -8.45 14.62 15.69
CA PHE A 131 -7.60 14.32 14.55
C PHE A 131 -7.56 12.83 14.23
N GLY A 132 -7.46 11.96 15.25
CA GLY A 132 -7.52 10.51 15.08
C GLY A 132 -8.82 10.06 14.40
N GLY A 133 -9.96 10.57 14.84
CA GLY A 133 -11.27 10.33 14.22
C GLY A 133 -11.31 10.76 12.74
N GLU A 134 -10.91 12.01 12.45
CA GLU A 134 -10.84 12.53 11.08
C GLU A 134 -9.90 11.72 10.17
N PHE A 135 -8.80 11.20 10.74
CA PHE A 135 -7.86 10.34 10.02
C PHE A 135 -8.47 8.98 9.67
N VAL A 136 -9.11 8.31 10.61
CA VAL A 136 -9.79 7.03 10.36
C VAL A 136 -10.89 7.21 9.31
N GLU A 137 -11.68 8.28 9.39
CA GLU A 137 -12.67 8.58 8.36
C GLU A 137 -12.03 8.80 6.97
N ALA A 138 -10.92 9.53 6.90
CA ALA A 138 -10.20 9.75 5.65
C ALA A 138 -9.66 8.44 5.07
N MET A 139 -9.15 7.54 5.91
CA MET A 139 -8.70 6.21 5.52
C MET A 139 -9.83 5.34 4.96
N ILE A 140 -11.02 5.36 5.58
CA ILE A 140 -12.19 4.62 5.07
C ILE A 140 -12.69 5.21 3.74
N ARG A 141 -12.71 6.53 3.59
CA ARG A 141 -12.99 7.18 2.30
C ARG A 141 -11.99 6.74 1.24
N GLN A 142 -10.69 6.76 1.56
CA GLN A 142 -9.64 6.34 0.65
C GLN A 142 -9.74 4.87 0.25
N LEU A 143 -10.11 3.99 1.19
CA LEU A 143 -10.34 2.56 0.93
C LEU A 143 -11.49 2.37 -0.06
N LYS A 144 -12.62 3.05 0.15
CA LYS A 144 -13.77 3.01 -0.78
C LYS A 144 -13.40 3.51 -2.18
N GLU A 145 -12.59 4.58 -2.26
CA GLU A 145 -12.08 5.10 -3.53
C GLU A 145 -11.15 4.11 -4.24
N CYS A 146 -10.23 3.46 -3.51
CA CYS A 146 -9.34 2.45 -4.09
C CYS A 146 -10.13 1.26 -4.65
N LEU A 147 -11.12 0.76 -3.89
CA LEU A 147 -12.00 -0.31 -4.34
C LEU A 147 -12.80 0.08 -5.59
N LYS A 148 -13.36 1.29 -5.62
CA LYS A 148 -14.08 1.81 -6.78
C LYS A 148 -13.20 1.96 -8.02
N ALA A 149 -11.93 2.30 -7.83
CA ALA A 149 -10.94 2.45 -8.90
C ALA A 149 -10.24 1.12 -9.28
N ASN A 150 -10.65 -0.01 -8.72
CA ASN A 150 -10.02 -1.33 -8.89
C ASN A 150 -8.55 -1.39 -8.44
N LEU A 151 -8.13 -0.50 -7.53
CA LEU A 151 -6.80 -0.48 -6.91
C LEU A 151 -6.74 -1.44 -5.72
N TYR A 152 -7.04 -2.72 -5.99
CA TYR A 152 -7.19 -3.77 -5.00
C TYR A 152 -5.90 -4.05 -4.21
N ASN A 153 -4.73 -3.96 -4.85
CA ASN A 153 -3.44 -4.15 -4.16
C ASN A 153 -3.19 -3.05 -3.12
N GLU A 154 -3.49 -1.80 -3.48
CA GLU A 154 -3.34 -0.66 -2.59
C GLU A 154 -4.37 -0.68 -1.45
N ALA A 155 -5.59 -1.13 -1.75
CA ALA A 155 -6.65 -1.32 -0.76
C ALA A 155 -6.24 -2.32 0.34
N VAL A 156 -5.48 -3.37 0.02
CA VAL A 156 -4.95 -4.30 1.03
C VAL A 156 -4.04 -3.57 2.02
N TYR A 157 -3.20 -2.65 1.55
CA TYR A 157 -2.31 -1.88 2.43
C TYR A 157 -3.10 -0.99 3.39
N LEU A 158 -4.18 -0.37 2.91
CA LEU A 158 -5.08 0.42 3.75
C LEU A 158 -5.78 -0.45 4.80
N VAL A 159 -6.24 -1.65 4.43
CA VAL A 159 -6.85 -2.59 5.38
C VAL A 159 -5.85 -3.01 6.46
N ARG A 160 -4.63 -3.41 6.08
CA ARG A 160 -3.57 -3.76 7.05
C ARG A 160 -3.20 -2.59 7.95
N PHE A 161 -3.18 -1.37 7.41
CA PHE A 161 -2.94 -0.15 8.19
C PHE A 161 -4.03 0.06 9.23
N LEU A 162 -5.31 -0.06 8.83
CA LEU A 162 -6.45 0.02 9.75
C LEU A 162 -6.40 -1.09 10.82
N SER A 163 -5.98 -2.29 10.45
CA SER A 163 -5.77 -3.39 11.39
C SER A 163 -4.72 -3.07 12.44
N ASP A 164 -3.53 -2.62 12.03
CA ASP A 164 -2.44 -2.33 12.97
C ASP A 164 -2.70 -1.06 13.82
N LEU A 165 -3.61 -0.19 13.40
CA LEU A 165 -4.11 0.92 14.25
C LEU A 165 -4.89 0.45 15.49
N VAL A 166 -5.35 -0.80 15.52
CA VAL A 166 -5.92 -1.40 16.75
C VAL A 166 -4.84 -1.58 17.80
N ASN A 167 -3.67 -2.10 17.41
CA ASN A 167 -2.51 -2.25 18.29
C ASN A 167 -2.00 -0.88 18.80
N CYS A 168 -2.23 0.18 18.03
CA CYS A 168 -1.90 1.56 18.42
C CYS A 168 -3.01 2.27 19.21
N HIS A 169 -4.08 1.56 19.60
CA HIS A 169 -5.24 2.09 20.32
C HIS A 169 -5.95 3.26 19.64
N VAL A 170 -5.92 3.31 18.30
CA VAL A 170 -6.65 4.31 17.51
C VAL A 170 -8.01 3.78 17.08
N ILE A 171 -8.10 2.49 16.76
CA ILE A 171 -9.34 1.80 16.36
C ILE A 171 -9.67 0.74 17.41
N ALA A 172 -10.94 0.64 17.78
CA ALA A 172 -11.39 -0.40 18.71
C ALA A 172 -11.44 -1.77 18.00
N ALA A 173 -10.92 -2.82 18.65
CA ALA A 173 -10.92 -4.19 18.11
C ALA A 173 -12.30 -4.66 17.59
N PRO A 174 -13.43 -4.42 18.29
CA PRO A 174 -14.75 -4.82 17.79
C PRO A 174 -15.11 -4.21 16.43
N SER A 175 -14.66 -2.99 16.13
CA SER A 175 -14.91 -2.35 14.84
C SER A 175 -14.16 -3.04 13.71
N MET A 176 -12.94 -3.51 13.96
CA MET A 176 -12.18 -4.28 12.96
C MET A 176 -12.74 -5.68 12.76
N VAL A 177 -13.19 -6.36 13.83
CA VAL A 177 -13.87 -7.66 13.72
C VAL A 177 -15.13 -7.52 12.87
N ALA A 178 -15.99 -6.54 13.16
CA ALA A 178 -17.19 -6.29 12.36
C ALA A 178 -16.87 -5.97 10.87
N MET A 179 -15.78 -5.26 10.61
CA MET A 179 -15.33 -5.02 9.22
C MET A 179 -14.91 -6.34 8.54
N PHE A 180 -14.22 -7.22 9.25
CA PHE A 180 -13.79 -8.51 8.71
C PHE A 180 -14.92 -9.51 8.55
N GLU A 181 -15.93 -9.51 9.42
CA GLU A 181 -17.18 -10.26 9.21
C GLU A 181 -17.82 -9.84 7.88
N ASN A 182 -17.95 -8.54 7.63
CA ASN A 182 -18.48 -8.03 6.37
C ASN A 182 -17.63 -8.45 5.16
N PHE A 183 -16.29 -8.50 5.30
CA PHE A 183 -15.41 -8.96 4.22
C PHE A 183 -15.62 -10.44 3.91
N VAL A 184 -15.68 -11.29 4.93
CA VAL A 184 -15.84 -12.73 4.75
C VAL A 184 -17.25 -13.09 4.30
N ASN A 185 -18.26 -12.29 4.65
CA ASN A 185 -19.64 -12.46 4.15
C ASN A 185 -19.75 -12.33 2.62
N VAL A 186 -18.81 -11.65 1.95
CA VAL A 186 -18.74 -11.62 0.47
C VAL A 186 -18.62 -13.04 -0.11
N THR A 187 -18.04 -13.98 0.64
CA THR A 187 -17.96 -15.39 0.20
C THR A 187 -19.33 -16.06 0.07
N GLN A 188 -20.37 -15.51 0.70
CA GLN A 188 -21.74 -16.02 0.65
C GLN A 188 -22.60 -15.30 -0.41
N GLU A 189 -22.07 -14.30 -1.11
CA GLU A 189 -22.76 -13.69 -2.25
C GLU A 189 -22.92 -14.72 -3.38
N GLU A 190 -24.12 -14.75 -3.98
CA GLU A 190 -24.42 -15.60 -5.14
C GLU A 190 -23.98 -14.91 -6.44
N ASP A 191 -23.65 -15.70 -7.47
CA ASP A 191 -23.31 -15.22 -8.82
C ASP A 191 -22.13 -14.23 -8.91
N VAL A 192 -21.20 -14.28 -7.96
CA VAL A 192 -19.98 -13.45 -7.97
C VAL A 192 -18.74 -14.21 -8.43
N PRO A 193 -17.78 -13.55 -9.11
CA PRO A 193 -16.51 -14.18 -9.49
C PRO A 193 -15.70 -14.65 -8.28
N GLN A 194 -15.07 -15.83 -8.35
CA GLN A 194 -14.22 -16.36 -7.27
C GLN A 194 -13.12 -15.35 -6.86
N VAL A 195 -12.49 -14.68 -7.84
CA VAL A 195 -11.43 -13.69 -7.61
C VAL A 195 -11.88 -12.50 -6.75
N ARG A 196 -13.18 -12.18 -6.71
CA ARG A 196 -13.74 -11.14 -5.82
C ARG A 196 -13.69 -11.62 -4.38
N CYS A 197 -14.25 -12.79 -4.12
CA CYS A 197 -14.27 -13.40 -2.78
C CYS A 197 -12.85 -13.66 -2.27
N ASP A 198 -11.99 -14.20 -3.13
CA ASP A 198 -10.58 -14.45 -2.89
C ASP A 198 -9.83 -13.20 -2.41
N TRP A 199 -10.11 -12.02 -2.99
CA TRP A 199 -9.48 -10.78 -2.57
C TRP A 199 -9.89 -10.36 -1.15
N TYR A 200 -11.18 -10.45 -0.80
CA TYR A 200 -11.65 -10.09 0.55
C TYR A 200 -11.10 -11.04 1.62
N VAL A 201 -11.05 -12.35 1.31
CA VAL A 201 -10.44 -13.36 2.19
C VAL A 201 -8.94 -13.09 2.34
N TYR A 202 -8.22 -12.77 1.25
CA TYR A 202 -6.81 -12.41 1.32
C TYR A 202 -6.57 -11.14 2.15
N ALA A 203 -7.37 -10.09 1.96
CA ALA A 203 -7.27 -8.85 2.72
C ALA A 203 -7.47 -9.10 4.22
N PHE A 204 -8.42 -9.95 4.60
CA PHE A 204 -8.62 -10.40 5.97
C PHE A 204 -7.42 -11.20 6.50
N LEU A 205 -7.11 -12.35 5.89
CA LEU A 205 -6.09 -13.28 6.39
C LEU A 205 -4.72 -12.62 6.49
N SER A 206 -4.34 -11.84 5.47
CA SER A 206 -3.02 -11.20 5.45
C SER A 206 -2.88 -10.06 6.47
N SER A 207 -3.99 -9.58 7.05
CA SER A 207 -3.97 -8.58 8.12
C SER A 207 -3.84 -9.22 9.51
N LEU A 208 -4.20 -10.49 9.68
CA LEU A 208 -4.10 -11.20 10.96
C LEU A 208 -2.67 -11.38 11.45
N LEU A 209 -1.71 -11.40 10.54
CA LEU A 209 -0.29 -11.41 10.88
C LEU A 209 0.14 -10.18 11.71
N TRP A 210 -0.65 -9.09 11.70
CA TRP A 210 -0.39 -7.86 12.46
C TRP A 210 -1.33 -7.69 13.65
N VAL A 211 -2.62 -8.00 13.48
CA VAL A 211 -3.67 -7.71 14.48
C VAL A 211 -4.29 -8.97 15.10
N GLY A 212 -3.95 -10.16 14.60
CA GLY A 212 -4.66 -11.41 14.91
C GLY A 212 -4.74 -11.68 16.42
N LYS A 213 -3.62 -11.47 17.13
CA LYS A 213 -3.56 -11.62 18.58
C LYS A 213 -4.56 -10.71 19.30
N GLU A 214 -4.52 -9.40 19.03
CA GLU A 214 -5.38 -8.41 19.71
C GLU A 214 -6.87 -8.67 19.40
N LEU A 215 -7.22 -9.02 18.16
CA LEU A 215 -8.62 -9.35 17.84
C LEU A 215 -9.08 -10.62 18.54
N TYR A 216 -8.24 -11.65 18.56
CA TYR A 216 -8.58 -12.93 19.16
C TYR A 216 -8.66 -12.85 20.69
N GLU A 217 -7.80 -12.06 21.35
CA GLU A 217 -7.89 -11.83 22.80
C GLU A 217 -9.17 -11.08 23.22
N LYS A 218 -9.69 -10.19 22.37
CA LYS A 218 -10.90 -9.40 22.66
C LYS A 218 -12.20 -10.05 22.23
N LYS A 219 -12.16 -10.86 21.16
CA LYS A 219 -13.31 -11.32 20.37
C LYS A 219 -13.08 -12.73 19.80
N ASP A 220 -12.64 -13.66 20.65
CA ASP A 220 -12.30 -15.03 20.28
C ASP A 220 -13.46 -15.76 19.57
N THR A 221 -14.67 -15.65 20.11
CA THR A 221 -15.86 -16.34 19.62
C THR A 221 -16.24 -15.87 18.22
N GLU A 222 -16.26 -14.56 17.99
CA GLU A 222 -16.53 -13.97 16.68
C GLU A 222 -15.41 -14.31 15.68
N MET A 223 -14.16 -14.24 16.12
CA MET A 223 -13.01 -14.60 15.28
C MET A 223 -13.03 -16.08 14.85
N GLU A 224 -13.41 -17.01 15.74
CA GLU A 224 -13.59 -18.43 15.40
C GLU A 224 -14.69 -18.62 14.36
N HIS A 225 -15.80 -17.90 14.48
CA HIS A 225 -16.88 -17.95 13.50
C HIS A 225 -16.42 -17.46 12.12
N ILE A 226 -15.68 -16.35 12.06
CA ILE A 226 -15.10 -15.84 10.80
C ILE A 226 -14.14 -16.86 10.19
N LEU A 227 -13.23 -17.42 10.97
CA LEU A 227 -12.24 -18.40 10.50
C LEU A 227 -12.91 -19.69 10.00
N SER A 228 -13.96 -20.18 10.67
CA SER A 228 -14.77 -21.32 10.22
C SER A 228 -15.45 -21.05 8.87
N THR A 229 -15.96 -19.83 8.67
CA THR A 229 -16.55 -19.41 7.39
C THR A 229 -15.49 -19.39 6.29
N VAL A 230 -14.29 -18.86 6.57
CA VAL A 230 -13.16 -18.89 5.63
C VAL A 230 -12.75 -20.31 5.30
N GLU A 231 -12.63 -21.22 6.29
CA GLU A 231 -12.27 -22.61 6.05
C GLU A 231 -13.27 -23.31 5.12
N THR A 232 -14.57 -23.07 5.33
CA THR A 232 -15.64 -23.58 4.48
C THR A 232 -15.51 -23.05 3.04
N TYR A 233 -15.23 -21.76 2.90
CA TYR A 233 -14.97 -21.15 1.59
C TYR A 233 -13.74 -21.78 0.90
N MET A 234 -12.62 -21.93 1.62
CA MET A 234 -11.38 -22.50 1.09
C MET A 234 -11.57 -23.90 0.51
N LYS A 235 -12.41 -24.73 1.15
CA LYS A 235 -12.70 -26.10 0.69
C LYS A 235 -13.46 -26.18 -0.65
N ARG A 236 -14.24 -25.15 -1.00
CA ARG A 236 -15.05 -25.13 -2.24
C ARG A 236 -14.41 -24.36 -3.41
N ARG A 237 -13.24 -23.74 -3.20
CA ARG A 237 -12.55 -22.98 -4.25
C ARG A 237 -12.11 -23.87 -5.39
N GLN A 238 -12.25 -23.37 -6.62
CA GLN A 238 -11.68 -23.98 -7.81
C GLN A 238 -10.20 -23.64 -7.90
N LYS A 239 -9.39 -24.64 -8.31
CA LYS A 239 -7.92 -24.54 -8.44
C LYS A 239 -7.44 -24.74 -9.88
N THR A 240 -8.32 -24.46 -10.85
CA THR A 240 -8.06 -24.66 -12.27
C THR A 240 -6.93 -23.77 -12.81
N HIS A 241 -6.70 -22.61 -12.18
CA HIS A 241 -5.61 -21.68 -12.50
C HIS A 241 -4.22 -22.16 -12.09
N VAL A 242 -4.12 -23.09 -11.12
CA VAL A 242 -2.83 -23.45 -10.50
C VAL A 242 -1.81 -23.96 -11.53
N PRO A 243 -2.10 -24.97 -12.38
CA PRO A 243 -1.11 -25.47 -13.34
C PRO A 243 -0.63 -24.43 -14.35
N MET A 244 -1.45 -23.41 -14.63
CA MET A 244 -1.11 -22.33 -15.55
C MET A 244 -0.14 -21.30 -14.92
N LEU A 245 -0.21 -21.13 -13.59
CA LEU A 245 0.59 -20.12 -12.88
C LEU A 245 1.86 -20.69 -12.24
N GLN A 246 1.96 -22.00 -12.10
CA GLN A 246 3.15 -22.64 -11.54
C GLN A 246 4.38 -22.42 -12.43
N VAL A 247 5.47 -21.91 -11.82
CA VAL A 247 6.78 -21.84 -12.48
C VAL A 247 7.36 -23.24 -12.67
N TRP A 248 7.16 -24.11 -11.68
CA TRP A 248 7.55 -25.52 -11.71
C TRP A 248 6.36 -26.38 -11.29
N SER A 249 6.10 -27.42 -12.08
CA SER A 249 5.06 -28.43 -11.81
C SER A 249 5.53 -29.56 -10.90
N ALA A 250 6.84 -29.65 -10.64
CA ALA A 250 7.38 -30.62 -9.71
C ALA A 250 7.20 -30.16 -8.26
N ASP A 251 6.65 -31.01 -7.40
CA ASP A 251 6.40 -30.70 -5.99
C ASP A 251 7.67 -30.72 -5.11
N LYS A 252 8.81 -31.12 -5.68
CA LYS A 252 10.09 -31.26 -4.96
C LYS A 252 11.18 -30.40 -5.62
N PRO A 253 12.06 -29.75 -4.84
CA PRO A 253 12.11 -29.75 -3.37
C PRO A 253 11.04 -28.89 -2.70
N HIS A 254 10.42 -27.96 -3.43
CA HIS A 254 9.44 -27.03 -2.90
C HIS A 254 8.21 -26.97 -3.80
N PRO A 255 7.01 -27.32 -3.30
CA PRO A 255 5.78 -27.21 -4.07
C PRO A 255 5.45 -25.73 -4.34
N GLN A 256 4.88 -25.46 -5.52
CA GLN A 256 4.35 -24.15 -5.88
C GLN A 256 2.86 -24.10 -5.49
N GLU A 257 2.61 -23.76 -4.24
CA GLU A 257 1.28 -23.71 -3.63
C GLU A 257 0.43 -22.53 -4.15
N GLU A 258 -0.89 -22.71 -4.10
CA GLU A 258 -1.83 -21.62 -4.37
C GLU A 258 -1.79 -20.60 -3.23
N TYR A 259 -1.78 -19.30 -3.56
CA TYR A 259 -1.44 -18.25 -2.59
C TYR A 259 -2.35 -18.18 -1.36
N LEU A 260 -3.65 -18.49 -1.49
CA LEU A 260 -4.57 -18.51 -0.35
C LEU A 260 -4.44 -19.80 0.46
N ASP A 261 -4.17 -20.95 -0.18
CA ASP A 261 -3.89 -22.19 0.56
C ASP A 261 -2.63 -22.03 1.42
N CYS A 262 -1.57 -21.46 0.84
CA CYS A 262 -0.31 -21.19 1.54
C CYS A 262 -0.51 -20.21 2.70
N LEU A 263 -1.21 -19.09 2.46
CA LEU A 263 -1.51 -18.10 3.50
C LEU A 263 -2.39 -18.70 4.61
N TRP A 264 -3.40 -19.50 4.27
CA TRP A 264 -4.24 -20.18 5.24
C TRP A 264 -3.41 -21.09 6.16
N ALA A 265 -2.51 -21.89 5.60
CA ALA A 265 -1.62 -22.73 6.39
C ALA A 265 -0.73 -21.91 7.36
N GLN A 266 -0.22 -20.76 6.91
CA GLN A 266 0.55 -19.84 7.74
C GLN A 266 -0.28 -19.29 8.91
N ILE A 267 -1.50 -18.84 8.66
CA ILE A 267 -2.40 -18.32 9.69
C ILE A 267 -2.79 -19.42 10.69
N GLN A 268 -3.09 -20.64 10.21
CA GLN A 268 -3.39 -21.77 11.09
C GLN A 268 -2.20 -22.11 12.00
N LYS A 269 -0.97 -22.02 11.49
CA LYS A 269 0.23 -22.15 12.32
C LYS A 269 0.33 -21.03 13.35
N MET A 270 0.16 -19.76 12.96
CA MET A 270 0.20 -18.64 13.91
C MET A 270 -0.84 -18.81 15.02
N LYS A 271 -2.09 -19.14 14.68
CA LYS A 271 -3.15 -19.42 15.65
C LYS A 271 -2.76 -20.55 16.61
N LYS A 272 -2.19 -21.65 16.10
CA LYS A 272 -1.70 -22.77 16.92
C LYS A 272 -0.58 -22.35 17.88
N ASP A 273 0.25 -21.40 17.46
CA ASP A 273 1.35 -20.83 18.26
C ASP A 273 0.88 -19.67 19.16
N HIS A 274 -0.44 -19.52 19.38
CA HIS A 274 -1.06 -18.48 20.21
C HIS A 274 -0.92 -17.05 19.68
N TRP A 275 -0.94 -16.91 18.35
CA TRP A 275 -0.84 -15.66 17.58
C TRP A 275 0.51 -14.96 17.66
#